data_AF-A0A1W2A618-F1
#
_entry.id   AF-A0A1W2A618-F1
#
_cell.length_a   1.000
_cell.length_b   1.000
_cell.length_c   1.000
_cell.angle_alpha   90.00
_cell.angle_beta   90.00
_cell.angle_gamma   90.00
#
_symmetry.space_group_name_H-M   'P 1'
#
loop_
_entity.id
_entity.type
_entity.pdbx_description
1 polymer ?
#
loop_
_entity_poly.entity_id
_entity_poly.type
_entity_poly.pdbx_seq_one_letter_code
_entity_poly.pdbx_strand_id
1 'polypeptide(L)'
;MSDLLNDTAAAEKLVVDFLTKKSKNKSKFYIKDFYKLFPDDKPRMIKKVINKMVEHEILEFWSSGSTTMYGLKGAGKQAASEGED
;
A
#
# COMPACT_ATOMS: atom_id res chain seq x y z
N MET A 1 17.93 -10.53 -0.50
CA MET A 1 16.47 -10.43 -0.70
C MET A 1 15.88 -11.31 0.37
N SER A 2 14.91 -10.82 1.13
CA SER A 2 14.17 -11.73 2.00
C SER A 2 13.47 -12.77 1.13
N ASP A 3 13.36 -13.99 1.63
CA ASP A 3 12.56 -15.02 0.96
C ASP A 3 11.09 -14.60 0.85
N LEU A 4 10.66 -13.65 1.69
CA LEU A 4 9.30 -13.12 1.73
C LEU A 4 8.92 -12.31 0.47
N LEU A 5 9.85 -11.57 -0.15
CA LEU A 5 9.57 -10.88 -1.43
C LEU A 5 9.72 -11.80 -2.64
N ASN A 6 10.42 -12.93 -2.51
CA ASN A 6 10.48 -13.95 -3.55
C ASN A 6 9.13 -14.68 -3.66
N ASP A 7 8.43 -14.86 -2.54
CA ASP A 7 7.03 -15.29 -2.53
C ASP A 7 6.09 -14.08 -2.54
N THR A 8 5.80 -13.60 -3.75
CA THR A 8 4.91 -12.45 -3.95
C THR A 8 3.55 -12.62 -3.27
N ALA A 9 3.03 -13.84 -3.14
CA ALA A 9 1.74 -14.09 -2.50
C ALA A 9 1.81 -13.82 -0.98
N ALA A 10 2.90 -14.23 -0.32
CA ALA A 10 3.12 -13.95 1.09
C ALA A 10 3.27 -12.45 1.36
N ALA A 11 4.03 -11.74 0.53
CA ALA A 11 4.21 -10.30 0.64
C ALA A 11 2.88 -9.54 0.42
N GLU A 12 2.12 -9.92 -0.61
CA GLU A 12 0.80 -9.33 -0.90
C GLU A 12 -0.17 -9.52 0.26
N LYS A 13 -0.25 -10.74 0.81
CA LYS A 13 -1.10 -11.04 1.95
C LYS A 13 -0.70 -10.22 3.18
N LEU A 14 0.59 -10.08 3.47
CA LEU A 14 1.08 -9.27 4.59
C LEU A 14 0.65 -7.81 4.45
N VAL A 15 0.76 -7.26 3.24
CA VAL A 15 0.34 -5.89 2.93
C VAL A 15 -1.17 -5.73 3.11
N VAL A 16 -1.98 -6.63 2.54
CA VAL A 16 -3.44 -6.60 2.68
C VAL A 16 -3.86 -6.75 4.15
N ASP A 17 -3.24 -7.65 4.91
CA ASP A 17 -3.52 -7.85 6.33
C ASP A 17 -3.17 -6.58 7.14
N PHE A 18 -2.04 -5.94 6.85
CA PHE A 18 -1.64 -4.68 7.48
C PHE A 18 -2.67 -3.58 7.21
N LEU A 19 -3.04 -3.39 5.95
CA LEU A 19 -4.01 -2.39 5.54
C LEU A 19 -5.39 -2.67 6.14
N THR A 20 -5.84 -3.93 6.14
CA THR A 20 -7.12 -4.35 6.71
C THR A 20 -7.17 -4.14 8.22
N LYS A 21 -6.06 -4.36 8.93
CA LYS A 21 -5.98 -4.06 10.37
C LYS A 21 -6.06 -2.57 10.66
N LYS A 22 -5.49 -1.73 9.78
CA LYS A 22 -5.42 -0.27 9.96
C LYS A 22 -6.57 0.48 9.29
N SER A 23 -7.36 -0.18 8.43
CA SER A 23 -8.46 0.39 7.65
C SER A 23 -9.53 1.05 8.50
N LYS A 24 -9.71 0.58 9.74
CA LYS A 24 -10.62 1.17 10.73
C LYS A 24 -10.32 2.64 11.05
N ASN A 25 -9.06 3.06 10.94
CA ASN A 25 -8.62 4.40 11.31
C ASN A 25 -8.05 5.19 10.12
N LYS A 26 -7.43 4.51 9.15
CA LYS A 26 -6.81 5.14 7.97
C LYS A 26 -6.99 4.24 6.77
N SER A 27 -7.45 4.80 5.66
CA SER A 27 -7.59 4.09 4.38
C SER A 27 -6.39 4.26 3.46
N LYS A 28 -5.53 5.26 3.70
CA LYS A 28 -4.36 5.60 2.87
C LYS A 28 -3.08 5.61 3.70
N PHE A 29 -2.00 5.07 3.15
CA PHE A 29 -0.69 4.90 3.81
C PHE A 29 0.42 5.36 2.88
N TYR A 30 1.47 5.96 3.42
CA TYR A 30 2.60 6.39 2.61
C TYR A 30 3.46 5.19 2.20
N ILE A 31 4.15 5.29 1.06
CA ILE A 31 5.10 4.24 0.63
C ILE A 31 6.13 3.89 1.72
N LYS A 32 6.52 4.89 2.54
CA LYS A 32 7.46 4.74 3.65
C LYS A 32 6.93 3.85 4.78
N ASP A 33 5.62 3.71 4.94
CA ASP A 33 5.04 2.83 5.95
C ASP A 33 5.18 1.35 5.55
N PHE A 34 5.16 1.05 4.24
CA PHE A 34 5.44 -0.30 3.75
C PHE A 34 6.92 -0.70 3.93
N TYR A 35 7.85 0.25 3.89
CA TYR A 35 9.26 -0.03 4.20
C TYR A 35 9.46 -0.54 5.62
N LYS A 36 8.59 -0.16 6.56
CA LYS A 36 8.62 -0.66 7.94
C LYS A 36 8.10 -2.10 8.06
N LEU A 37 7.31 -2.57 7.09
CA LEU A 37 6.83 -3.96 7.05
C LEU A 37 7.91 -4.92 6.56
N PHE A 38 8.82 -4.43 5.71
CA PHE A 38 9.91 -5.21 5.13
C PHE A 38 11.25 -4.51 5.42
N PRO A 39 11.68 -4.43 6.69
CA PRO A 39 12.90 -3.71 7.07
C PRO A 39 14.18 -4.30 6.46
N ASP A 40 14.17 -5.60 6.16
CA ASP A 40 15.30 -6.32 5.57
C ASP A 40 15.36 -6.22 4.04
N ASP A 41 14.35 -5.60 3.42
CA ASP A 41 14.24 -5.50 1.97
C ASP A 41 14.55 -4.13 1.41
N LYS A 42 15.08 -4.13 0.19
CA LYS A 42 15.43 -2.90 -0.51
C LYS A 42 14.14 -2.13 -0.87
N PRO A 43 14.06 -0.81 -0.63
CA PRO A 43 12.90 0.03 -0.98
C PRO A 43 12.43 -0.12 -2.42
N ARG A 44 13.38 -0.31 -3.36
CA ARG A 44 13.09 -0.54 -4.78
C ARG A 44 12.26 -1.80 -5.03
N MET A 45 12.49 -2.87 -4.27
CA MET A 45 11.77 -4.13 -4.40
C MET A 45 10.37 -4.04 -3.81
N ILE A 46 10.25 -3.42 -2.64
CA ILE A 46 8.96 -3.15 -1.98
C ILE A 46 8.08 -2.32 -2.91
N LYS A 47 8.62 -1.24 -3.49
CA LYS A 47 7.90 -0.40 -4.46
C LYS A 47 7.44 -1.20 -5.69
N LYS A 48 8.25 -2.15 -6.17
CA LYS A 48 7.88 -3.01 -7.30
C LYS A 48 6.68 -3.91 -6.96
N VAL A 49 6.66 -4.51 -5.78
CA VAL A 49 5.52 -5.33 -5.31
C VAL A 49 4.26 -4.48 -5.13
N ILE A 50 4.37 -3.35 -4.42
CA ILE A 50 3.22 -2.46 -4.20
C ILE A 50 2.65 -1.94 -5.53
N ASN A 51 3.49 -1.56 -6.49
CA ASN A 51 3.02 -1.15 -7.81
C ASN A 51 2.32 -2.30 -8.55
N LYS A 52 2.85 -3.53 -8.47
CA LYS A 52 2.20 -4.71 -9.06
C LYS A 52 0.84 -4.99 -8.42
N MET A 53 0.69 -4.77 -7.11
CA MET A 53 -0.60 -4.86 -6.44
C MET A 53 -1.60 -3.80 -6.91
N VAL A 54 -1.13 -2.62 -7.32
CA VAL A 54 -1.97 -1.59 -7.95
C VAL A 54 -2.38 -2.03 -9.35
N GLU A 55 -1.46 -2.59 -10.13
CA GLU A 55 -1.75 -3.16 -11.46
C GLU A 55 -2.78 -4.30 -11.40
N HIS A 56 -2.74 -5.12 -10.34
CA HIS A 56 -3.71 -6.18 -10.07
C HIS A 56 -5.03 -5.69 -9.45
N GLU A 57 -5.23 -4.37 -9.34
CA GLU A 57 -6.40 -3.74 -8.72
C GLU A 57 -6.65 -4.14 -7.25
N ILE A 58 -5.64 -4.66 -6.56
CA ILE A 58 -5.70 -4.97 -5.12
C ILE A 58 -5.58 -3.67 -4.31
N LEU A 59 -4.69 -2.79 -4.76
CA LEU A 59 -4.43 -1.49 -4.13
C LEU A 59 -4.83 -0.33 -5.04
N GLU A 60 -5.13 0.80 -4.43
CA GLU A 60 -5.24 2.10 -5.09
C GLU A 60 -4.01 2.94 -4.81
N PHE A 61 -3.60 3.69 -5.83
CA PHE A 61 -2.53 4.65 -5.78
C PHE A 61 -3.10 6.07 -5.73
N TRP A 62 -2.56 6.90 -4.84
CA TRP A 62 -2.80 8.34 -4.81
C TRP A 62 -1.48 9.10 -4.81
N SER A 63 -1.44 10.17 -5.61
CA SER A 63 -0.38 11.17 -5.51
C SER A 63 -0.73 12.14 -4.38
N SER A 64 0.22 12.38 -3.47
CA SER A 64 0.08 13.35 -2.38
C SER A 64 1.27 14.31 -2.41
N GLY A 65 1.26 15.24 -3.38
CA GLY A 65 2.33 16.22 -3.58
C GLY A 65 3.67 15.56 -3.88
N SER A 66 4.65 15.74 -2.98
CA SER A 66 6.01 15.18 -3.13
C SER A 66 6.12 13.68 -2.77
N THR A 67 5.02 13.04 -2.40
CA THR A 67 5.01 11.62 -2.00
C THR A 67 3.83 10.84 -2.56
N THR A 68 3.85 9.53 -2.33
CA THR A 68 2.90 8.58 -2.88
C THR A 68 2.21 7.82 -1.76
N MET A 69 0.91 7.65 -1.89
CA MET A 69 0.08 6.94 -0.94
C MET A 69 -0.61 5.75 -1.61
N TYR A 70 -0.82 4.71 -0.81
CA TYR A 70 -1.40 3.45 -1.22
C TYR A 70 -2.39 2.95 -0.17
N GLY A 71 -3.33 2.12 -0.58
CA GLY A 71 -4.44 1.67 0.26
C GLY A 71 -5.25 0.63 -0.47
N LEU A 72 -6.14 -0.07 0.24
CA LEU A 72 -6.97 -1.11 -0.38
C LEU A 72 -7.90 -0.49 -1.42
N LYS A 73 -8.08 -1.20 -2.55
CA LYS A 73 -9.06 -0.84 -3.56
C LYS A 73 -10.43 -0.59 -2.92
N GLY A 74 -11.05 0.55 -3.22
CA GLY A 74 -12.34 0.93 -2.64
C GLY A 74 -12.31 1.49 -1.22
N ALA A 75 -11.20 1.39 -0.47
CA ALA A 75 -11.07 2.03 0.85
C ALA A 75 -11.03 3.57 0.75
N GLY A 76 -10.68 4.11 -0.43
CA GLY A 76 -10.72 5.55 -0.71
C GLY A 76 -12.12 6.14 -0.90
N LYS A 77 -13.14 5.32 -1.16
CA LYS A 77 -14.52 5.81 -1.43
C LYS A 77 -15.23 6.39 -0.19
N GLN A 78 -14.69 6.23 1.01
CA GLN A 78 -15.24 6.86 2.22
C GLN A 78 -14.79 8.31 2.45
N ALA A 79 -14.00 8.90 1.54
CA ALA A 79 -13.65 10.33 1.57
C ALA A 79 -14.30 11.10 0.40
N ALA A 80 -15.51 10.72 0.00
CA ALA A 80 -16.37 11.60 -0.78
C ALA A 80 -17.06 12.59 0.17
N SER A 81 -16.28 13.50 0.78
CA SER A 81 -16.79 14.74 1.38
C SER A 81 -15.59 15.58 1.81
N GLU A 82 -14.82 16.12 0.86
CA GLU A 82 -13.96 17.27 1.13
C GLU A 82 -13.62 17.97 -0.19
N GLY A 83 -14.40 19.03 -0.49
CA GLY A 83 -13.98 20.12 -1.36
C GLY A 83 -14.48 20.12 -2.81
N GLU A 84 -15.80 20.22 -3.02
CA GLU A 84 -16.26 21.19 -4.02
C GLU A 84 -16.08 22.59 -3.39
N ASP A 85 -15.06 23.31 -3.83
CA ASP A 85 -15.09 24.75 -4.16
C ASP A 85 -13.92 25.06 -5.12
#